data_AF-A0A5K1AU07-F1
#
_entry.id   AF-A0A5K1AU07-F1
#
_cell.length_a   1.000
_cell.length_b   1.000
_cell.length_c   1.000
_cell.angle_alpha   90.00
_cell.angle_beta   90.00
_cell.angle_gamma   90.00
#
_symmetry.space_group_name_H-M   'P 1'
#
loop_
_entity.id
_entity.type
_entity.pdbx_description
1 polymer ?
#
loop_
_entity_poly.entity_id
_entity_poly.type
_entity_poly.pdbx_seq_one_letter_code
_entity_poly.pdbx_strand_id
1 'polypeptide(L)' 'VETVEGSRDLQIPPGTQPGETIKVPSVGVPDIKNPSIRGDHHFVVNVRIPKNI' A
#
# COMPACT_ATOMS: atom_id res chain seq x y z
N VAL A 1 1.55 8.31 1.60
CA VAL A 1 1.25 7.23 2.57
C VAL A 1 2.46 6.97 3.44
N GLU A 2 2.25 6.72 4.72
CA GLU A 2 3.35 6.33 5.62
C GLU A 2 3.68 4.85 5.40
N THR A 3 4.98 4.58 5.29
CA THR A 3 5.55 3.23 5.23
C THR A 3 6.57 3.08 6.36
N VAL A 4 7.10 1.88 6.55
CA VAL A 4 8.08 1.59 7.60
C VAL A 4 9.36 2.43 7.47
N GLU A 5 9.70 2.88 6.25
CA GLU A 5 10.90 3.70 5.98
C GLU A 5 10.60 5.19 5.79
N GLY A 6 9.33 5.60 5.97
CA GLY A 6 8.90 6.98 5.84
C GLY A 6 7.77 7.18 4.83
N SER A 7 7.48 8.44 4.51
CA SER A 7 6.39 8.82 3.60
C SER A 7 6.77 8.59 2.13
N ARG A 8 5.87 7.99 1.37
CA ARG A 8 5.96 7.88 -0.10
C ARG A 8 4.65 8.25 -0.77
N ASP A 9 4.72 8.64 -2.04
CA ASP A 9 3.53 8.85 -2.86
C ASP A 9 2.96 7.52 -3.33
N LEU A 10 1.66 7.34 -3.14
CA LEU A 10 0.91 6.18 -3.64
C LEU A 10 -0.03 6.67 -4.74
N GLN A 11 0.17 6.17 -5.95
CA GLN A 11 -0.76 6.42 -7.04
C GLN A 11 -1.95 5.45 -6.94
N ILE A 12 -3.16 6.00 -6.99
CA ILE A 12 -4.40 5.23 -7.04
C ILE A 12 -4.93 5.29 -8.47
N PRO A 13 -4.95 4.17 -9.21
CA PRO A 13 -5.48 4.14 -10.57
C PRO A 13 -6.96 4.55 -10.63
N PRO A 14 -7.43 5.12 -11.74
CA PRO A 14 -8.86 5.34 -11.94
C PRO A 14 -9.61 4.00 -11.96
N GLY A 15 -10.77 3.96 -11.33
CA GLY A 15 -11.61 2.76 -11.28
C GLY A 15 -11.27 1.76 -10.18
N THR A 16 -10.31 2.06 -9.30
CA THR A 16 -9.98 1.20 -8.15
C THR A 16 -11.21 0.91 -7.29
N GLN A 17 -11.47 -0.38 -7.10
CA GLN A 17 -12.65 -0.85 -6.37
C GLN A 17 -12.42 -0.88 -4.85
N PRO A 18 -13.48 -0.73 -4.04
CA PRO A 18 -13.39 -0.97 -2.61
C PRO A 18 -12.89 -2.40 -2.32
N GLY A 19 -11.91 -2.53 -1.42
CA GLY A 19 -11.28 -3.82 -1.08
C GLY A 19 -10.15 -4.23 -2.04
N GLU A 20 -9.92 -3.48 -3.12
CA GLU A 20 -8.78 -3.74 -4.01
C GLU A 20 -7.45 -3.50 -3.29
N THR A 21 -6.44 -4.30 -3.65
CA THR A 21 -5.12 -4.23 -3.05
C THR A 21 -4.13 -3.59 -4.01
N ILE A 22 -3.51 -2.49 -3.60
CA ILE A 22 -2.43 -1.83 -4.33
C ILE A 22 -1.11 -2.27 -3.73
N LYS A 23 -0.21 -2.77 -4.58
CA LYS A 23 1.10 -3.27 -4.17
C LYS A 23 2.19 -2.24 -4.45
N VAL A 24 3.01 -1.95 -3.43
CA VAL A 24 4.23 -1.16 -3.59
C VAL A 24 5.43 -2.09 -3.37
N PRO A 25 6.25 -2.32 -4.41
CA PRO A 25 7.34 -3.27 -4.34
C PRO A 25 8.47 -2.80 -3.43
N SER A 26 9.13 -3.74 -2.76
CA SER A 26 10.38 -3.53 -2.02
C SER A 26 10.34 -2.50 -0.88
N VAL A 27 9.15 -2.16 -0.37
CA VAL A 27 8.93 -1.25 0.78
C VAL A 27 8.33 -1.97 1.99
N GLY A 28 8.30 -3.30 1.96
CA GLY A 28 7.96 -4.13 3.11
C GLY A 28 9.12 -4.26 4.09
N VAL A 29 9.02 -5.23 4.99
CA VAL A 29 10.06 -5.56 5.97
C VAL A 29 11.24 -6.27 5.28
N PRO A 30 12.50 -6.05 5.72
CA PRO A 30 13.65 -6.78 5.20
C PRO A 30 13.59 -8.27 5.55
N ASP A 31 14.12 -9.11 4.68
CA ASP A 31 14.29 -10.53 4.96
C ASP A 31 15.34 -10.75 6.05
N ILE A 32 15.03 -11.64 7.01
CA ILE A 32 15.89 -11.90 8.17
C ILE A 32 17.25 -12.48 7.77
N LYS A 33 17.29 -13.29 6.70
CA LYS A 33 18.51 -13.94 6.22
C LYS A 33 19.30 -13.04 5.28
N ASN A 34 18.62 -12.17 4.53
CA ASN A 34 19.25 -11.22 3.62
C ASN A 34 18.60 -9.82 3.68
N PRO A 35 19.13 -8.91 4.51
CA PRO A 35 18.56 -7.56 4.70
C PRO A 35 18.49 -6.70 3.43
N SER A 36 19.25 -7.04 2.39
CA SER A 36 19.21 -6.36 1.09
C SER A 36 17.95 -6.69 0.29
N ILE A 37 17.26 -7.78 0.63
CA ILE A 37 15.99 -8.19 0.01
C ILE A 37 14.85 -7.75 0.92
N ARG A 38 13.82 -7.14 0.33
CA ARG A 38 12.63 -6.68 1.05
C ARG A 38 11.36 -7.23 0.44
N GLY A 39 10.37 -7.41 1.30
CA GLY A 39 9.01 -7.71 0.86
C GLY A 39 8.30 -6.51 0.25
N ASP A 40 7.05 -6.73 -0.12
CA ASP A 40 6.17 -5.72 -0.71
C ASP A 40 5.17 -5.20 0.33
N HIS A 41 4.79 -3.92 0.23
CA HIS A 41 3.73 -3.33 1.04
C HIS A 41 2.42 -3.39 0.28
N HIS A 42 1.40 -4.00 0.89
CA HIS A 42 0.07 -4.14 0.30
C HIS A 42 -0.90 -3.19 1.00
N PHE A 43 -1.47 -2.26 0.25
CA PHE A 43 -2.48 -1.32 0.73
C PHE A 43 -3.86 -1.80 0.31
N VAL A 44 -4.77 -1.97 1.27
CA VAL A 44 -6.18 -2.30 0.99
C VAL A 44 -6.98 -1.00 0.95
N VAL A 45 -7.65 -0.76 -0.17
CA VAL A 45 -8.40 0.48 -0.38
C VAL A 45 -9.77 0.38 0.29
N ASN A 46 -10.01 1.24 1.27
CA ASN A 46 -11.31 1.37 1.93
C ASN A 46 -12.00 2.66 1.47
N VAL A 47 -13.04 2.52 0.64
CA VAL A 47 -13.83 3.66 0.15
C VAL A 47 -14.97 3.94 1.12
N ARG A 48 -15.03 5.17 1.64
CA ARG A 48 -16.16 5.63 2.47
C ARG A 48 -17.20 6.28 1.58
N ILE A 49 -18.32 5.58 1.39
CA ILE A 49 -19.47 6.09 0.65
C ILE A 49 -20.31 6.96 1.60
N PRO A 50 -20.56 8.24 1.29
CA PRO A 50 -21.40 9.11 2.12
C PRO A 50 -22.84 8.59 2.15
N LYS A 51 -23.46 8.64 3.33
CA LYS A 51 -24.83 8.12 3.55
C LYS A 51 -25.93 9.18 3.41
N ASN A 52 -25.56 10.44 3.52
CA ASN A 52 -26.45 11.56 3.28
C ASN A 52 -25.91 12.35 2.09
N ILE A 53 -26.79 12.62 1.14
CA ILE A 53 -26.52 13.37 -0.09
C ILE A 53 -27.38 14.63 -0.05
#